data_AF-A0A3A8RAJ0-F1
#
_entry.id   AF-A0A3A8RAJ0-F1
#
_cell.length_a   1.000
_cell.length_b   1.000
_cell.length_c   1.000
_cell.angle_alpha   90.00
_cell.angle_beta   90.00
_cell.angle_gamma   90.00
#
_symmetry.space_group_name_H-M   'P 1'
#
loop_
_entity.id
_entity.type
_entity.pdbx_description
1 polymer ?
#
loop_
_entity_poly.entity_id
_entity_poly.type
_entity_poly.pdbx_seq_one_letter_code
_entity_poly.pdbx_strand_id
1 'polypeptide(L)'
;MKWVWAWVLGCVLMGPGRADAASPRMQYVGVVNLNEATAAELDLLPGVGEKAAQRILEHRKKRPFGRVEELVRVKGFGKKKFLKLRAHLALTGPTTLKKEQVPAPLPPGREASATNP
;
A
#
# COMPACT_ATOMS: atom_id res chain seq x y z
N MET A 1 -20.42 -15.84 0.45
CA MET A 1 -19.41 -15.56 -0.61
C MET A 1 -18.02 -15.61 0.02
N LYS A 2 -17.07 -16.15 -0.74
CA LYS A 2 -15.94 -16.98 -0.27
C LYS A 2 -14.76 -16.14 0.21
N TRP A 3 -14.48 -16.12 1.51
CA TRP A 3 -13.15 -15.81 2.05
C TRP A 3 -12.67 -17.03 2.84
N VAL A 4 -12.08 -17.99 2.13
CA VAL A 4 -11.38 -19.13 2.74
C VAL A 4 -10.00 -18.65 3.18
N TRP A 5 -9.83 -18.50 4.49
CA TRP A 5 -8.54 -18.47 5.16
C TRP A 5 -8.00 -19.91 5.20
N ALA A 6 -7.14 -20.28 4.24
CA ALA A 6 -6.47 -21.57 4.27
C ALA A 6 -5.33 -21.53 5.30
N TRP A 7 -5.58 -22.08 6.48
CA TRP A 7 -4.55 -22.47 7.44
C TRP A 7 -4.31 -23.98 7.31
N VAL A 8 -3.10 -24.31 6.85
CA VAL A 8 -2.23 -25.44 7.23
C VAL A 8 -2.84 -26.84 7.35
N LEU A 9 -2.51 -27.71 6.38
CA LEU A 9 -2.14 -29.10 6.67
C LEU A 9 -1.32 -29.70 5.51
N GLY A 10 -0.07 -30.11 5.77
CA GLY A 10 0.73 -30.84 4.78
C GLY A 10 2.24 -30.73 5.02
N CYS A 11 2.76 -31.56 5.92
CA CYS A 11 4.19 -31.76 6.12
C CYS A 11 4.82 -32.67 5.04
N VAL A 12 6.10 -32.41 4.78
CA VAL A 12 7.16 -33.25 4.20
C VAL A 12 7.27 -33.31 2.67
N LEU A 13 8.32 -32.68 2.13
CA LEU A 13 9.45 -33.35 1.44
C LEU A 13 10.65 -32.40 1.27
N MET A 14 11.83 -33.01 1.29
CA MET A 14 13.18 -32.45 1.47
C MET A 14 13.78 -31.84 0.18
N GLY A 15 14.50 -30.72 0.30
CA GLY A 15 15.36 -30.19 -0.78
C GLY A 15 16.22 -28.99 -0.34
N PRO A 16 17.56 -28.97 -0.58
CA PRO A 16 18.40 -27.81 -0.35
C PRO A 16 18.42 -26.94 -1.62
N GLY A 17 17.71 -25.81 -1.57
CA GLY A 17 17.66 -24.88 -2.69
C GLY A 17 17.01 -23.58 -2.26
N ARG A 18 17.82 -22.67 -1.71
CA ARG A 18 17.45 -21.26 -1.51
C ARG A 18 17.11 -20.66 -2.87
N ALA A 19 15.83 -20.62 -3.19
CA ALA A 19 15.26 -19.53 -3.93
C ALA A 19 14.32 -18.84 -2.94
N ASP A 20 14.72 -17.68 -2.45
CA ASP A 20 13.77 -16.72 -1.89
C ASP A 20 12.69 -16.51 -2.97
N ALA A 21 11.60 -17.25 -2.85
CA ALA A 21 10.40 -17.05 -3.63
C ALA A 21 9.90 -15.66 -3.25
N ALA A 22 10.37 -14.67 -4.00
CA ALA A 22 10.03 -13.28 -3.85
C ALA A 22 8.53 -13.15 -4.11
N SER A 23 7.76 -13.21 -3.03
CA SER A 23 6.34 -12.90 -3.04
C SER A 23 6.16 -11.53 -3.68
N PRO A 24 5.12 -11.33 -4.51
CA PRO A 24 4.85 -10.05 -5.13
C PRO A 24 4.84 -8.98 -4.05
N ARG A 25 5.83 -8.07 -4.11
CA ARG A 25 5.94 -6.99 -3.13
C ARG A 25 4.90 -5.97 -3.50
N MET A 26 3.88 -5.83 -2.66
CA MET A 26 2.94 -4.74 -2.77
C MET A 26 3.70 -3.44 -2.52
N GLN A 27 3.93 -2.65 -3.57
CA GLN A 27 4.55 -1.35 -3.43
C GLN A 27 3.49 -0.27 -3.61
N TYR A 28 3.56 0.72 -2.72
CA TYR A 28 2.72 1.91 -2.78
C TYR A 28 3.54 2.98 -3.47
N VAL A 29 3.24 3.25 -4.74
CA VAL A 29 3.96 4.25 -5.52
C VAL A 29 3.13 5.52 -5.56
N GLY A 30 3.73 6.63 -5.14
CA GLY A 30 3.10 7.96 -5.14
C GLY A 30 2.58 8.40 -3.77
N VAL A 31 1.73 9.43 -3.80
CA VAL A 31 1.17 10.10 -2.62
C VAL A 31 -0.34 10.24 -2.73
N VAL A 32 -1.01 10.16 -1.58
CA VAL A 32 -2.46 10.36 -1.44
C VAL A 32 -2.71 11.76 -0.90
N ASN A 33 -3.43 12.59 -1.66
CA ASN A 33 -3.85 13.89 -1.17
C ASN A 33 -5.06 13.75 -0.25
N LEU A 34 -4.93 14.08 1.03
CA LEU A 34 -6.04 13.97 2.00
C LEU A 34 -7.29 14.80 1.65
N ASN A 35 -7.11 15.91 0.92
CA ASN A 35 -8.19 16.82 0.56
C ASN A 35 -8.91 16.43 -0.74
N GLU A 36 -8.24 15.74 -1.65
CA GLU A 36 -8.83 15.34 -2.94
C GLU A 36 -9.12 13.83 -3.04
N ALA A 37 -8.43 13.02 -2.25
CA ALA A 37 -8.53 11.57 -2.35
C ALA A 37 -9.94 11.05 -2.12
N THR A 38 -10.27 10.03 -2.90
CA THR A 38 -11.51 9.27 -2.82
C THR A 38 -11.45 8.23 -1.69
N ALA A 39 -12.60 7.69 -1.32
CA ALA A 39 -12.68 6.61 -0.32
C ALA A 39 -11.79 5.41 -0.71
N ALA A 40 -11.78 5.07 -2.01
CA ALA A 40 -11.01 3.96 -2.53
C ALA A 40 -9.50 4.21 -2.44
N GLU A 41 -9.02 5.41 -2.79
CA GLU A 41 -7.60 5.76 -2.71
C GLU A 41 -7.08 5.79 -1.26
N LEU A 42 -7.93 6.24 -0.33
CA LEU A 42 -7.61 6.20 1.10
C LEU A 42 -7.56 4.75 1.62
N ASP A 43 -8.41 3.86 1.12
CA ASP A 43 -8.41 2.43 1.47
C ASP A 43 -7.17 1.68 0.96
N LEU A 44 -6.50 2.20 -0.08
CA LEU A 44 -5.23 1.65 -0.52
C LEU A 44 -4.12 1.82 0.53
N LEU A 45 -4.22 2.81 1.41
CA LEU A 45 -3.19 3.10 2.39
C LEU A 45 -3.04 1.96 3.42
N PRO A 46 -1.81 1.56 3.77
CA PRO A 46 -1.58 0.42 4.66
C PRO A 46 -2.15 0.68 6.07
N GLY A 47 -3.12 -0.14 6.49
CA GLY A 47 -3.77 -0.02 7.79
C GLY A 47 -4.88 1.04 7.85
N VAL A 48 -5.22 1.62 6.71
CA VAL A 48 -6.48 2.32 6.45
C VAL A 48 -7.45 1.32 5.85
N GLY A 49 -8.69 1.39 6.30
CA GLY A 49 -9.78 0.57 5.79
C GLY A 49 -10.98 1.45 5.47
N GLU A 50 -12.00 0.89 4.85
CA GLU A 50 -13.25 1.58 4.46
C GLU A 50 -13.82 2.50 5.56
N LYS A 51 -13.98 2.00 6.80
CA LYS A 51 -14.47 2.81 7.94
C LYS A 51 -13.56 3.98 8.28
N ALA A 52 -12.25 3.82 8.10
CA ALA A 52 -11.27 4.87 8.37
C ALA A 52 -11.28 5.91 7.25
N ALA A 53 -11.37 5.48 5.99
CA ALA A 53 -11.53 6.36 4.83
C ALA A 53 -12.81 7.22 4.93
N GLN A 54 -13.95 6.61 5.30
CA GLN A 54 -15.19 7.35 5.53
C GLN A 54 -15.04 8.44 6.59
N ARG A 55 -14.35 8.18 7.70
CA ARG A 55 -14.09 9.18 8.74
C ARG A 55 -13.23 10.34 8.26
N ILE A 56 -12.28 10.09 7.36
CA ILE A 56 -11.49 11.15 6.73
C ILE A 56 -12.39 12.03 5.87
N LEU A 57 -13.29 11.42 5.07
CA LEU A 57 -14.24 12.16 4.24
C LEU A 57 -15.23 12.98 5.08
N GLU A 58 -15.75 12.41 6.18
CA GLU A 58 -16.58 13.14 7.13
C GLU A 58 -15.83 14.29 7.79
N HIS A 59 -14.55 14.08 8.14
CA HIS A 59 -13.71 15.13 8.69
C HIS A 59 -13.53 16.26 7.67
N ARG A 60 -13.21 15.94 6.42
CA ARG A 60 -13.07 16.90 5.33
C ARG A 60 -14.31 17.76 5.12
N LYS A 61 -15.51 17.16 5.21
CA LYS A 61 -16.79 17.89 5.13
C LYS A 61 -16.94 18.95 6.22
N LYS A 62 -16.39 18.70 7.41
CA LYS A 62 -16.43 19.63 8.54
C LYS A 62 -15.28 20.63 8.51
N ARG A 63 -14.08 20.14 8.21
CA ARG A 63 -12.86 20.94 8.15
C ARG A 63 -11.86 20.31 7.17
N PRO A 64 -11.35 21.08 6.18
CA PRO A 64 -10.29 20.61 5.31
C PRO A 64 -9.00 20.38 6.12
N PHE A 65 -8.17 19.44 5.65
CA PHE A 65 -6.88 19.15 6.29
C PHE A 65 -5.88 20.23 5.88
N GLY A 66 -5.36 20.96 6.87
CA GLY A 66 -4.30 21.95 6.66
C GLY A 66 -2.88 21.38 6.81
N ARG A 67 -2.75 20.21 7.47
CA ARG A 67 -1.48 19.52 7.69
C ARG A 67 -1.70 18.02 7.73
N VAL A 68 -0.70 17.22 7.35
CA VAL A 68 -0.81 15.75 7.38
C VAL A 68 -0.95 15.24 8.81
N GLU A 69 -0.40 15.96 9.79
CA GLU A 69 -0.56 15.66 11.22
C GLU A 69 -2.00 15.81 11.70
N GLU A 70 -2.85 16.58 11.02
CA GLU A 70 -4.26 16.67 11.44
C GLU A 70 -5.00 15.34 11.30
N LEU A 71 -4.46 14.41 10.50
CA LEU A 71 -4.98 13.05 10.42
C LEU A 71 -5.00 12.36 11.78
N VAL A 72 -4.06 12.65 12.71
CA VAL A 72 -4.10 12.04 14.05
C VAL A 72 -5.26 12.51 14.93
N ARG A 73 -5.96 13.59 14.53
CA ARG A 73 -7.20 14.04 15.19
C ARG A 73 -8.40 13.19 14.76
N VAL A 74 -8.29 12.44 13.66
CA VAL A 74 -9.37 11.57 13.17
C VAL A 74 -9.40 10.28 13.99
N LYS A 75 -10.59 9.91 14.48
CA LYS A 75 -10.78 8.73 15.34
C LYS A 75 -10.35 7.45 14.60
N GLY A 76 -9.32 6.77 15.12
CA GLY A 76 -8.75 5.55 14.54
C GLY A 76 -7.41 5.74 13.84
N PHE A 77 -6.94 6.99 13.70
CA PHE A 77 -5.60 7.34 13.21
C PHE A 77 -4.73 7.77 14.39
N GLY A 78 -4.12 6.80 15.08
CA GLY A 78 -3.15 7.11 16.13
C GLY A 78 -1.75 7.44 15.57
N LYS A 79 -0.86 7.95 16.44
CA LYS A 79 0.55 8.25 16.10
C LYS A 79 1.25 7.10 15.39
N LYS A 80 1.02 5.86 15.82
CA LYS A 80 1.60 4.64 15.23
C LYS A 80 1.22 4.44 13.76
N LYS A 81 -0.05 4.68 13.42
CA LYS A 81 -0.52 4.55 12.02
C LYS A 81 -0.03 5.72 11.19
N PHE A 82 -0.16 6.93 11.71
CA PHE A 82 0.30 8.13 11.05
C PHE A 82 1.78 8.08 10.66
N LEU A 83 2.66 7.58 11.54
CA LEU A 83 4.10 7.46 11.23
C LEU A 83 4.36 6.65 9.96
N LYS A 84 3.58 5.58 9.73
CA LYS A 84 3.71 4.72 8.54
C LYS A 84 3.10 5.36 7.30
N LEU A 85 2.03 6.14 7.49
CA LEU A 85 1.28 6.76 6.41
C LEU A 85 1.92 8.05 5.91
N ARG A 86 2.56 8.83 6.79
CA ARG A 86 3.21 10.11 6.49
C ARG A 86 4.06 10.08 5.21
N ALA A 87 4.76 8.98 4.94
CA ALA A 87 5.61 8.84 3.76
C ALA A 87 4.81 8.80 2.43
N HIS A 88 3.53 8.49 2.49
CA HIS A 88 2.61 8.34 1.36
C HIS A 88 1.48 9.38 1.37
N LEU A 89 1.51 10.36 2.28
CA LEU A 89 0.48 11.38 2.40
C LEU A 89 0.98 12.71 1.82
N ALA A 90 0.11 13.35 1.03
CA ALA A 90 0.29 14.70 0.54
C ALA A 90 -0.90 15.57 0.96
N LEU A 91 -0.70 16.88 0.90
CA LEU A 91 -1.72 17.87 1.29
C LEU A 91 -2.13 18.80 0.14
N THR A 92 -1.26 18.94 -0.85
CA THR A 92 -1.40 19.84 -1.99
C THR A 92 -0.83 19.13 -3.22
N GLY A 93 -1.57 19.19 -4.34
CA GLY A 93 -1.22 18.54 -5.60
C GLY A 93 -2.11 17.33 -5.94
N PRO A 94 -2.02 16.80 -7.17
CA PRO A 94 -2.88 15.72 -7.63
C PRO A 94 -2.60 14.41 -6.89
N THR A 95 -3.65 13.72 -6.45
CA THR A 95 -3.56 12.35 -5.91
C THR A 95 -2.97 11.44 -6.98
N THR A 96 -1.80 10.85 -6.71
CA THR A 96 -1.06 10.02 -7.68
C THR A 96 -0.84 8.59 -7.16
N LEU A 97 -1.36 8.25 -5.98
CA LEU A 97 -1.13 6.93 -5.39
C LEU A 97 -1.73 5.82 -6.27
N LYS A 98 -0.88 4.91 -6.73
CA LYS A 98 -1.28 3.65 -7.37
C LYS A 98 -0.74 2.47 -6.56
N LYS A 99 -1.61 1.47 -6.35
CA LYS A 99 -1.22 0.18 -5.79
C LYS A 99 -0.68 -0.69 -6.93
N GLU A 100 0.59 -0.51 -7.24
CA GLU A 100 1.27 -1.28 -8.29
C GLU A 100 1.83 -2.57 -7.66
N GLN A 101 1.45 -3.72 -8.22
CA GLN A 101 2.19 -4.96 -7.99
C GLN A 101 3.50 -4.81 -8.73
N VAL A 102 4.57 -4.43 -8.03
CA VAL A 102 5.89 -4.54 -8.63
C VAL A 102 6.17 -6.03 -8.78
N PRO A 103 6.19 -6.58 -10.02
CA PRO A 103 6.62 -7.95 -10.21
C PRO A 103 8.01 -8.06 -9.59
N ALA A 104 8.31 -9.22 -9.00
CA ALA A 104 9.62 -9.46 -8.39
C ALA A 104 10.71 -8.95 -9.35
N PRO A 105 11.71 -8.20 -8.87
CA PRO A 105 12.80 -7.78 -9.72
C PRO A 105 13.33 -9.04 -10.41
N LEU A 106 13.28 -9.04 -11.75
CA LEU A 106 13.84 -10.13 -12.53
C LEU A 106 15.27 -10.32 -12.02
N PRO A 107 15.71 -11.56 -11.74
CA PRO A 107 17.08 -11.80 -11.33
C PRO A 107 18.02 -11.13 -12.35
N PRO A 108 19.11 -10.45 -11.93
CA PRO A 108 20.09 -9.93 -12.87
C PRO A 108 20.67 -11.11 -13.64
N GLY A 109 20.23 -11.28 -14.88
CA GLY A 109 20.56 -12.46 -15.67
C GLY A 109 19.90 -12.41 -17.04
N ARG A 110 20.69 -11.94 -18.02
CA ARG A 110 20.42 -11.77 -19.45
C ARG A 110 19.98 -10.38 -19.90
N GLU A 111 20.70 -9.34 -19.47
CA GLU A 111 20.97 -8.26 -20.43
C GLU A 111 21.81 -8.84 -21.57
N ALA A 112 21.26 -8.78 -22.78
CA ALA A 112 21.95 -8.85 -24.07
C ALA A 112 23.00 -9.98 -24.28
N SER A 113 22.53 -11.17 -24.67
CA SER A 113 23.27 -11.99 -25.65
C SER A 113 22.45 -12.09 -26.93
N ALA A 114 22.14 -10.94 -27.52
CA ALA A 114 21.82 -10.88 -28.94
C ALA A 114 23.13 -10.61 -29.66
N THR A 115 23.88 -11.68 -29.95
CA THR A 115 24.83 -11.65 -31.07
C THR A 115 23.95 -11.54 -32.31
N ASN A 116 24.03 -10.42 -33.02
CA ASN A 116 23.40 -10.28 -34.33
C ASN A 116 24.44 -10.78 -35.35
N PRO A 117 24.10 -11.74 -36.24
CA PRO A 117 25.03 -12.28 -37.23
C PRO A 117 25.53 -11.23 -38.23
#